data_AF-A0A6J7ZE46-F1
#
_entry.id   AF-A0A6J7ZE46-F1
#
_cell.length_a   1.000
_cell.length_b   1.000
_cell.length_c   1.000
_cell.angle_alpha   90.00
_cell.angle_beta   90.00
_cell.angle_gamma   90.00
#
_symmetry.space_group_name_H-M   'P 1'
#
loop_
_entity.id
_entity.type
_entity.pdbx_description
1 polymer ?
#
loop_
_entity_poly.entity_id
_entity_poly.type
_entity_poly.pdbx_seq_one_letter_code
_entity_poly.pdbx_strand_id
1 'polypeptide(L)'
;MSDSILDRIRSNRKRTIVPTRQDPLMPSTAEDQLIPEDDSLTTVADSKPDSSKSTNQNEATLEQLKAELAKYPATRRHSAIVLDTEIDSKLTQFCKEKGITVEVFLEAVWLTAMAEETLMEKILVEAKHRYNSRKQAGKLRRLITMLSQRNGE
;
A
#
# COMPACT_ATOMS: atom_id res chain seq x y z
N MET A 1 22.17 1.00 16.04
CA MET A 1 21.56 1.13 14.69
C MET A 1 21.81 -0.19 13.98
N SER A 2 20.80 -1.07 13.96
CA SER A 2 20.95 -2.44 13.47
C SER A 2 20.82 -2.48 11.95
N ASP A 3 21.91 -2.86 11.26
CA ASP A 3 21.90 -3.23 9.84
C ASP A 3 20.87 -4.34 9.62
N SER A 4 19.69 -3.97 9.11
CA SER A 4 18.63 -4.94 8.85
C SER A 4 19.00 -5.76 7.62
N ILE A 5 18.82 -7.08 7.69
CA ILE A 5 18.98 -8.00 6.54
C ILE A 5 18.17 -7.51 5.33
N LEU A 6 17.04 -6.84 5.58
CA LEU A 6 16.21 -6.20 4.56
C LEU A 6 16.94 -5.07 3.81
N ASP A 7 17.79 -4.31 4.48
CA ASP A 7 18.56 -3.22 3.88
C ASP A 7 19.69 -3.76 2.99
N ARG A 8 20.31 -4.88 3.37
CA ARG A 8 21.27 -5.60 2.50
C ARG A 8 20.61 -6.18 1.24
N ILE A 9 19.37 -6.67 1.35
CA ILE A 9 18.62 -7.15 0.18
C ILE A 9 18.22 -5.98 -0.73
N ARG A 10 17.87 -4.82 -0.15
CA ARG A 10 17.53 -3.62 -0.92
C ARG A 10 18.72 -3.02 -1.65
N SER A 11 19.90 -3.00 -1.04
CA SER A 11 21.12 -2.45 -1.65
C SER A 11 21.68 -3.32 -2.78
N ASN A 12 21.55 -4.64 -2.69
CA ASN A 12 22.00 -5.57 -3.73
C ASN A 12 21.06 -5.66 -4.95
N ARG A 13 19.94 -4.92 -4.96
CA ARG A 13 18.96 -4.97 -6.05
C ARG A 13 19.43 -4.10 -7.23
N LYS A 14 19.85 -4.73 -8.32
CA LYS A 14 20.14 -4.05 -9.60
C LYS A 14 18.83 -3.47 -10.17
N ARG A 15 18.56 -2.19 -9.91
CA ARG A 15 17.43 -1.48 -10.53
C ARG A 15 17.81 -1.05 -11.94
N THR A 16 16.92 -1.26 -12.90
CA THR A 16 17.05 -0.66 -14.23
C THR A 16 17.01 0.85 -14.09
N ILE A 17 18.10 1.53 -14.42
CA ILE A 17 18.19 2.98 -14.44
C ILE A 17 17.63 3.42 -15.79
N VAL A 18 16.47 4.08 -15.77
CA VAL A 18 15.89 4.71 -16.96
C VAL A 18 16.61 6.04 -17.16
N PRO A 19 17.20 6.29 -18.33
CA PRO A 19 17.82 7.58 -18.64
C PRO A 19 16.82 8.73 -18.46
N THR A 20 17.29 9.84 -17.91
CA THR A 20 16.48 11.06 -17.81
C THR A 20 16.16 11.57 -19.21
N ARG A 21 14.87 11.80 -19.48
CA ARG A 21 14.43 12.41 -20.73
C ARG A 21 14.83 13.88 -20.70
N GLN A 22 15.84 14.25 -21.49
CA GLN A 22 16.05 15.65 -21.84
C GLN A 22 15.01 15.99 -22.90
N ASP A 23 13.95 16.67 -22.49
CA ASP A 23 12.95 17.23 -23.41
C ASP A 23 13.20 18.75 -23.52
N PRO A 24 14.02 19.22 -24.47
CA PRO A 24 14.21 20.64 -24.71
C PRO A 24 13.16 21.15 -25.70
N LEU A 25 11.97 21.48 -25.20
CA LEU A 25 11.05 22.38 -25.89
C LEU A 25 11.23 23.85 -25.44
N MET A 26 12.38 24.19 -24.86
CA MET A 26 12.80 25.58 -24.64
C MET A 26 14.23 25.79 -25.14
N PRO A 27 14.51 26.86 -25.91
CA PRO A 27 15.87 27.21 -26.29
C PRO A 27 16.61 27.72 -25.05
N SER A 28 17.56 26.91 -24.56
CA SER A 28 18.54 27.35 -23.59
C SER A 28 19.57 28.22 -24.32
N THR A 29 19.55 29.52 -24.07
CA THR A 29 20.63 30.43 -24.44
C THR A 29 21.91 29.99 -23.71
N ALA A 30 22.91 29.58 -24.48
CA ALA A 30 24.32 29.67 -24.06
C ALA A 30 24.64 31.16 -23.88
N GLU A 31 25.37 31.63 -22.87
CA GLU A 31 26.82 31.51 -22.55
C GLU A 31 26.94 32.11 -21.12
N ASP A 32 27.73 31.63 -20.15
CA ASP A 32 29.20 31.66 -20.02
C ASP A 32 29.60 30.88 -18.73
N GLN A 33 30.45 29.86 -18.82
CA GLN A 33 31.87 29.84 -18.43
C GLN A 33 32.24 29.69 -16.93
N LEU A 34 32.84 28.51 -16.66
CA LEU A 34 34.08 28.24 -15.89
C LEU A 34 34.11 28.50 -14.36
N ILE A 35 34.39 27.44 -13.59
CA ILE A 35 35.60 27.24 -12.76
C ILE A 35 35.78 25.71 -12.47
N PRO A 36 37.01 25.17 -12.46
CA PRO A 36 37.33 23.73 -12.35
C PRO A 36 37.85 23.30 -10.96
N GLU A 37 38.16 21.98 -10.85
CA GLU A 37 38.92 21.28 -9.78
C GLU A 37 38.09 20.85 -8.56
N ASP A 38 38.20 19.67 -7.95
CA ASP A 38 39.01 18.45 -8.09
C ASP A 38 38.31 17.41 -7.19
N ASP A 39 38.11 16.17 -7.64
CA ASP A 39 38.33 14.97 -6.81
C ASP A 39 38.15 13.73 -7.71
N SER A 40 39.25 13.37 -8.36
CA SER A 40 39.46 12.04 -8.90
C SER A 40 39.35 11.00 -7.78
N LEU A 41 38.61 9.91 -8.00
CA LEU A 41 39.17 8.57 -7.73
C LEU A 41 38.40 7.44 -8.41
N THR A 42 39.07 6.92 -9.44
CA THR A 42 39.23 5.50 -9.80
C THR A 42 38.08 4.73 -10.43
N THR A 43 38.10 4.77 -11.76
CA THR A 43 38.09 3.57 -12.60
C THR A 43 39.15 2.57 -12.14
N VAL A 44 38.76 1.30 -11.92
CA VAL A 44 39.68 0.16 -11.98
C VAL A 44 39.03 -0.93 -12.81
N ALA A 45 39.71 -1.25 -13.90
CA ALA A 45 39.39 -2.35 -14.79
C ALA A 45 39.75 -3.69 -14.15
N ASP A 46 38.91 -4.68 -14.50
CA ASP A 46 39.19 -6.10 -14.67
C ASP A 46 39.86 -6.91 -13.54
N SER A 47 39.07 -7.80 -12.95
CA SER A 47 39.51 -9.12 -12.47
C SER A 47 38.27 -9.98 -12.18
N LYS A 48 37.93 -10.88 -13.12
CA LYS A 48 37.36 -12.19 -12.75
C LYS A 48 38.38 -12.88 -11.83
N PRO A 49 37.96 -13.55 -10.74
CA PRO A 49 37.37 -14.87 -10.91
C PRO A 49 36.24 -15.23 -9.91
N ASP A 50 35.62 -16.36 -10.23
CA ASP A 50 34.93 -17.27 -9.32
C ASP A 50 33.45 -16.99 -8.98
N SER A 51 32.63 -17.29 -9.99
CA SER A 51 31.22 -17.58 -9.84
C SER A 51 31.03 -18.97 -9.21
N SER A 52 31.10 -19.11 -7.89
CA SER A 52 30.73 -20.38 -7.24
C SER A 52 30.36 -20.35 -5.74
N LYS A 53 29.97 -19.21 -5.13
CA LYS A 53 29.55 -19.21 -3.69
C LYS A 53 28.34 -18.34 -3.30
N SER A 54 27.46 -17.98 -4.23
CA SER A 54 26.31 -17.11 -3.90
C SER A 54 25.00 -17.84 -3.57
N THR A 55 24.84 -19.13 -3.90
CA THR A 55 23.52 -19.78 -3.79
C THR A 55 23.15 -20.10 -2.34
N ASN A 56 24.09 -20.61 -1.54
CA ASN A 56 23.80 -21.10 -0.18
C ASN A 56 23.49 -19.98 0.84
N GLN A 57 24.06 -18.78 0.67
CA GLN A 57 23.78 -17.67 1.60
C GLN A 57 22.38 -17.10 1.42
N ASN A 58 21.87 -17.12 0.19
CA ASN A 58 20.52 -16.63 -0.15
C ASN A 58 19.43 -17.61 0.30
N GLU A 59 19.69 -18.92 0.26
CA GLU A 59 18.77 -19.94 0.78
C GLU A 59 18.67 -19.89 2.30
N ALA A 60 19.81 -19.80 3.00
CA ALA A 60 19.83 -19.66 4.46
C ALA A 60 19.12 -18.38 4.94
N THR A 61 19.22 -17.27 4.20
CA THR A 61 18.46 -16.05 4.51
C THR A 61 16.98 -16.16 4.18
N LEU A 62 16.59 -16.90 3.12
CA LEU A 62 15.18 -17.16 2.81
C LEU A 62 14.48 -17.99 3.88
N GLU A 63 15.14 -19.04 4.37
CA GLU A 63 14.61 -19.89 5.44
C GLU A 63 14.46 -19.11 6.75
N GLN A 64 15.42 -18.25 7.08
CA GLN A 64 15.34 -17.36 8.24
C GLN A 64 14.16 -16.39 8.12
N LEU A 65 13.95 -15.77 6.95
CA LEU A 65 12.82 -14.87 6.71
C LEU A 65 11.47 -15.61 6.76
N LYS A 66 11.40 -16.87 6.29
CA LYS A 66 10.19 -17.71 6.41
C LYS A 66 9.90 -18.07 7.86
N ALA A 67 10.92 -18.42 8.64
CA ALA A 67 10.79 -18.73 10.06
C ALA A 67 10.37 -17.50 10.88
N GLU A 68 10.85 -16.31 10.50
CA GLU A 68 10.42 -15.06 11.11
C GLU A 68 8.98 -14.68 10.72
N LEU A 69 8.60 -14.85 9.44
CA LEU A 69 7.23 -14.64 8.96
C LEU A 69 6.23 -15.54 9.68
N ALA A 70 6.59 -16.79 9.96
CA ALA A 70 5.72 -17.74 10.66
C ALA A 70 5.31 -17.31 12.09
N LYS A 71 5.99 -16.32 12.67
CA LYS A 71 5.63 -15.74 13.97
C LYS A 71 4.43 -14.79 13.89
N TYR A 72 4.10 -14.30 12.69
CA TYR A 72 3.02 -13.36 12.46
C TYR A 72 1.76 -14.09 11.97
N PRO A 73 0.56 -13.60 12.33
CA PRO A 73 -0.68 -14.19 11.85
C PRO A 73 -0.78 -14.07 10.32
N ALA A 74 -1.20 -15.16 9.67
CA ALA A 74 -1.39 -15.18 8.22
C ALA A 74 -2.59 -14.31 7.83
N THR A 75 -2.42 -13.48 6.80
CA THR A 75 -3.49 -12.64 6.26
C THR A 75 -4.19 -13.32 5.08
N ARG A 76 -5.52 -13.16 5.00
CA ARG A 76 -6.34 -13.69 3.90
C ARG A 76 -7.22 -12.60 3.33
N ARG A 77 -7.31 -12.52 2.00
CA ARG A 77 -8.33 -11.69 1.33
C ARG A 77 -9.69 -12.36 1.46
N HIS A 78 -10.61 -11.72 2.18
CA HIS A 78 -11.91 -12.31 2.48
C HIS A 78 -13.10 -11.63 1.77
N SER A 79 -13.06 -10.33 1.45
CA SER A 79 -14.27 -9.68 0.92
C SER A 79 -14.03 -8.39 0.14
N ALA A 80 -14.95 -8.13 -0.80
CA ALA A 80 -15.18 -6.81 -1.37
C ALA A 80 -16.24 -6.10 -0.51
N ILE A 81 -15.80 -5.22 0.39
CA ILE A 81 -16.69 -4.47 1.27
C ILE A 81 -17.14 -3.19 0.55
N VAL A 82 -18.45 -2.94 0.51
CA VAL A 82 -19.01 -1.69 -0.03
C VAL A 82 -19.48 -0.81 1.12
N LEU A 83 -18.85 0.35 1.26
CA LEU A 83 -19.14 1.33 2.29
C LEU A 83 -20.01 2.47 1.73
N ASP A 84 -20.57 3.25 2.66
CA ASP A 84 -21.18 4.54 2.30
C ASP A 84 -20.06 5.50 1.88
N THR A 85 -20.27 6.31 0.84
CA THR A 85 -19.24 7.18 0.25
C THR A 85 -18.66 8.16 1.26
N GLU A 86 -19.49 8.74 2.13
CA GLU A 86 -19.00 9.70 3.12
C GLU A 86 -18.19 9.00 4.21
N ILE A 87 -18.60 7.79 4.58
CA ILE A 87 -17.92 6.99 5.59
C ILE A 87 -16.60 6.47 5.05
N ASP A 88 -16.58 6.00 3.81
CA ASP A 88 -15.37 5.53 3.15
C ASP A 88 -14.30 6.62 3.09
N SER A 89 -14.69 7.84 2.69
CA SER A 89 -13.78 8.99 2.65
C SER A 89 -13.24 9.33 4.04
N LYS A 90 -14.11 9.43 5.06
CA LYS A 90 -13.71 9.78 6.43
C LYS A 90 -12.85 8.69 7.06
N LEU A 91 -13.21 7.42 6.87
CA LEU A 91 -12.50 6.27 7.39
C LEU A 91 -11.11 6.15 6.76
N THR A 92 -11.02 6.33 5.44
CA THR A 92 -9.75 6.31 4.70
C THR A 92 -8.84 7.43 5.16
N GLN A 93 -9.37 8.65 5.31
CA GLN A 93 -8.60 9.77 5.84
C GLN A 93 -8.10 9.50 7.26
N PHE A 94 -8.98 9.05 8.15
CA PHE A 94 -8.62 8.70 9.52
C PHE A 94 -7.50 7.66 9.57
N CYS A 95 -7.61 6.59 8.77
CA CYS A 95 -6.60 5.53 8.73
C CYS A 95 -5.26 6.06 8.20
N LYS A 96 -5.29 6.90 7.15
CA LYS A 96 -4.10 7.53 6.59
C LYS A 96 -3.38 8.43 7.59
N GLU A 97 -4.12 9.25 8.33
CA GLU A 97 -3.57 10.14 9.36
C GLU A 97 -2.94 9.36 10.52
N LYS A 98 -3.47 8.16 10.82
CA LYS A 98 -2.95 7.28 11.87
C LYS A 98 -1.93 6.26 11.38
N GLY A 99 -1.62 6.23 10.09
CA GLY A 99 -0.65 5.29 9.50
C GLY A 99 -1.09 3.83 9.58
N ILE A 100 -2.40 3.56 9.60
CA ILE A 100 -2.99 2.22 9.62
C ILE A 100 -3.80 1.98 8.34
N THR A 101 -4.10 0.72 8.04
CA THR A 101 -5.02 0.38 6.95
C THR A 101 -6.44 0.15 7.48
N VAL A 102 -7.42 0.25 6.60
CA VAL A 102 -8.84 0.06 6.96
C VAL A 102 -9.08 -1.37 7.46
N GLU A 103 -8.40 -2.37 6.89
CA GLU A 103 -8.50 -3.77 7.31
C GLU A 103 -8.04 -3.96 8.76
N VAL A 104 -6.87 -3.43 9.09
CA VAL A 104 -6.31 -3.51 10.46
C VAL A 104 -7.20 -2.75 11.44
N PHE A 105 -7.76 -1.61 11.03
CA PHE A 105 -8.71 -0.89 11.87
C PHE A 105 -9.97 -1.71 12.15
N LEU A 106 -10.54 -2.39 11.14
CA LEU A 106 -11.71 -3.25 11.32
C LEU A 106 -11.41 -4.46 12.23
N GLU A 107 -10.23 -5.08 12.08
CA GLU A 107 -9.78 -6.16 12.98
C GLU A 107 -9.69 -5.66 14.42
N ALA A 108 -9.07 -4.50 14.64
CA ALA A 108 -8.95 -3.91 15.97
C ALA A 108 -10.32 -3.59 16.57
N VAL A 109 -11.21 -2.94 15.82
CA VAL A 109 -12.58 -2.63 16.27
C VAL A 109 -13.34 -3.90 16.64
N TRP A 110 -13.23 -4.96 15.84
CA TRP A 110 -13.87 -6.24 16.14
C TRP A 110 -13.37 -6.82 17.47
N LEU A 111 -12.06 -6.89 17.66
CA LEU A 111 -11.47 -7.41 18.89
C LEU A 111 -11.85 -6.57 20.12
N THR A 112 -11.86 -5.24 20.00
CA THR A 112 -12.27 -4.35 21.09
C THR A 112 -13.75 -4.50 21.41
N ALA A 113 -14.62 -4.54 20.39
CA ALA A 113 -16.05 -4.72 20.59
C ALA A 113 -16.38 -6.09 21.18
N MET A 114 -15.65 -7.14 20.81
CA MET A 114 -15.81 -8.47 21.41
C MET A 114 -15.49 -8.51 22.90
N ALA A 115 -14.59 -7.66 23.38
CA ALA A 115 -14.23 -7.59 24.79
C ALA A 115 -15.27 -6.82 25.64
N GLU A 116 -16.10 -5.97 25.03
CA GLU A 116 -17.07 -5.12 25.71
C GLU A 116 -18.49 -5.30 25.14
N GLU A 117 -19.33 -6.06 25.87
CA GLU A 117 -20.69 -6.40 25.42
C GLU A 117 -21.55 -5.17 25.12
N THR A 118 -21.49 -4.13 25.96
CA THR A 118 -22.31 -2.92 25.75
C THR A 118 -21.91 -2.15 24.49
N LEU A 119 -20.62 -2.19 24.12
CA LEU A 119 -20.14 -1.58 22.89
C LEU A 119 -20.61 -2.40 21.67
N MET A 120 -20.53 -3.73 21.75
CA MET A 120 -21.05 -4.62 20.71
C MET A 120 -22.54 -4.41 20.46
N GLU A 121 -23.36 -4.32 21.52
CA GLU A 121 -24.79 -4.05 21.40
C GLU A 121 -25.08 -2.73 20.68
N LYS A 122 -24.37 -1.65 21.05
CA LYS A 122 -24.49 -0.35 20.38
C LYS A 122 -24.14 -0.45 18.89
N ILE A 123 -23.04 -1.14 18.56
CA ILE A 123 -22.63 -1.37 17.18
C ILE A 123 -23.71 -2.14 16.41
N LEU A 124 -24.31 -3.17 17.01
CA LEU A 124 -25.36 -3.98 16.37
C LEU A 124 -26.64 -3.19 16.10
N VAL A 125 -27.05 -2.32 17.03
CA VAL A 125 -28.21 -1.44 16.84
C VAL A 125 -27.98 -0.51 15.65
N GLU A 126 -26.83 0.17 15.63
CA GLU A 126 -26.48 1.09 14.55
C GLU A 126 -26.31 0.37 13.21
N ALA A 127 -25.70 -0.82 13.19
CA ALA A 127 -25.55 -1.64 12.00
C ALA A 127 -26.90 -2.07 11.42
N LYS A 128 -27.85 -2.50 12.27
CA LYS A 128 -29.22 -2.85 11.84
C LYS A 128 -29.95 -1.63 11.26
N HIS A 129 -29.83 -0.48 11.91
CA HIS A 129 -30.42 0.77 11.42
C HIS A 129 -29.88 1.13 10.02
N ARG A 130 -28.55 1.11 9.83
CA ARG A 130 -27.90 1.37 8.54
C ARG A 130 -28.28 0.36 7.46
N TYR A 131 -28.38 -0.92 7.80
CA TYR A 131 -28.81 -1.97 6.88
C TYR A 131 -30.22 -1.69 6.35
N ASN A 132 -31.15 -1.32 7.24
CA ASN A 132 -32.51 -0.96 6.85
C ASN A 132 -32.54 0.28 5.96
N SER A 133 -31.77 1.33 6.30
CA SER A 133 -31.64 2.53 5.47
C SER A 133 -31.15 2.20 4.06
N ARG A 134 -30.10 1.37 3.93
CA ARG A 134 -29.59 0.89 2.63
C ARG A 134 -30.64 0.10 1.84
N LYS A 135 -31.43 -0.74 2.51
CA LYS A 135 -32.52 -1.49 1.88
C LYS A 135 -33.59 -0.55 1.31
N GLN A 136 -33.95 0.51 2.03
CA GLN A 136 -34.91 1.49 1.54
C GLN A 136 -34.34 2.31 0.37
N ALA A 137 -33.08 2.75 0.45
CA ALA A 137 -32.41 3.43 -0.65
C ALA A 137 -32.39 2.56 -1.93
N GLY A 138 -32.13 1.26 -1.81
CA GLY A 138 -32.21 0.32 -2.94
C GLY A 138 -33.60 0.25 -3.57
N LYS A 139 -34.67 0.21 -2.76
CA LYS A 139 -36.05 0.25 -3.26
C LYS A 139 -36.35 1.56 -4.00
N LEU A 140 -35.95 2.70 -3.43
CA LEU A 140 -36.14 4.01 -4.06
C LEU A 140 -35.43 4.09 -5.42
N ARG A 141 -34.17 3.65 -5.49
CA ARG A 141 -33.42 3.60 -6.77
C ARG A 141 -34.13 2.76 -7.83
N ARG A 142 -34.66 1.60 -7.44
CA ARG A 142 -35.47 0.74 -8.32
C ARG A 142 -36.72 1.46 -8.82
N LEU A 143 -37.48 2.12 -7.93
CA LEU A 143 -38.69 2.85 -8.30
C LEU A 143 -38.38 4.03 -9.23
N ILE A 144 -37.32 4.79 -8.94
CA ILE A 144 -36.84 5.88 -9.81
C ILE A 144 -36.54 5.32 -11.20
N THR A 145 -35.77 4.24 -11.28
CA THR A 145 -35.40 3.61 -12.57
C THR A 145 -36.65 3.19 -13.36
N MET A 146 -37.62 2.56 -12.71
CA MET A 146 -38.88 2.15 -13.36
C MET A 146 -39.70 3.33 -13.88
N LEU A 147 -39.78 4.42 -13.12
CA LEU A 147 -40.53 5.61 -13.53
C LEU A 147 -39.82 6.41 -14.64
N SER A 148 -38.49 6.52 -14.55
CA SER A 148 -37.67 7.18 -15.57
C SER A 148 -37.73 6.44 -16.91
N GLN A 149 -37.76 5.11 -16.91
CA GLN A 149 -37.96 4.32 -18.13
C GLN A 149 -39.35 4.48 -18.73
N ARG A 150 -40.38 4.69 -17.90
CA ARG A 150 -41.77 4.88 -18.34
C ARG A 150 -42.05 6.27 -18.90
N ASN A 151 -41.39 7.31 -18.37
CA ASN A 151 -41.63 8.71 -18.74
C ASN A 151 -40.65 9.23 -19.80
N GLY A 152 -39.76 8.37 -20.32
CA GLY A 152 -38.76 8.70 -21.33
C GLY A 152 -39.13 8.27 -22.75
N GLU A 153 -40.44 8.16 -23.06
CA GLU A 153 -40.96 8.18 -24.44
C GLU A 153 -41.20 9.61 -24.90
#